data_AF-A0A7Y5N7Y5-F1
#
_entry.id   AF-A0A7Y5N7Y5-F1
#
_cell.length_a   1.000
_cell.length_b   1.000
_cell.length_c   1.000
_cell.angle_alpha   90.00
_cell.angle_beta   90.00
_cell.angle_gamma   90.00
#
_symmetry.space_group_name_H-M   'P 1'
#
loop_
_entity.id
_entity.type
_entity.pdbx_description
1 polymer ?
#
loop_
_entity_poly.entity_id
_entity_poly.type
_entity_poly.pdbx_seq_one_letter_code
_entity_poly.pdbx_strand_id
1 'polypeptide(L)'
;MTPTTPGPATDADVPAYLRALGLPGLADVHVHFLPDAMQRKVWAYFDEAETHYGTPWPIAYRDDEAQRLQTLRGLGLRAIPSLVYPHKAGMAGWLNDWCADFAARVPDAVHSATFYPEPGVGDLVATALDRGARLFKMHVQVG
;
A
#
# COMPACT_ATOMS: atom_id res chain seq x y z
N MET A 1 21.81 -31.50 -0.92
CA MET A 1 20.89 -30.34 -0.97
C MET A 1 21.33 -29.36 0.09
N THR A 2 21.63 -28.11 -0.28
CA THR A 2 21.93 -27.06 0.71
C THR A 2 20.67 -26.83 1.54
N PRO A 3 20.71 -26.89 2.88
CA PRO A 3 19.53 -26.62 3.68
C PRO A 3 19.04 -25.20 3.41
N THR A 4 17.78 -25.07 3.00
CA THR A 4 17.12 -23.78 2.81
C THR A 4 16.75 -23.21 4.17
N THR A 5 17.02 -21.93 4.40
CA THR A 5 16.51 -21.20 5.58
C THR A 5 14.99 -21.36 5.66
N PRO A 6 14.44 -21.96 6.74
CA PRO A 6 12.99 -22.08 6.91
C PRO A 6 12.32 -20.70 6.87
N GLY A 7 11.17 -20.62 6.19
CA GLY A 7 10.40 -19.38 6.12
C GLY A 7 9.86 -18.94 7.49
N PRO A 8 9.57 -17.63 7.67
CA PRO A 8 9.01 -17.12 8.90
C PRO A 8 7.57 -17.65 9.09
N ALA A 9 7.21 -18.03 10.32
CA ALA A 9 5.86 -18.48 10.65
C ALA A 9 4.99 -17.34 11.22
N THR A 10 5.64 -16.34 11.80
CA THR A 10 5.03 -15.13 12.34
C THR A 10 5.78 -13.88 11.87
N ASP A 11 5.11 -12.73 11.98
CA ASP A 11 5.70 -11.41 11.78
C ASP A 11 7.02 -11.20 12.53
N ALA A 12 7.08 -11.67 13.78
CA ALA A 12 8.26 -11.53 14.64
C ALA A 12 9.48 -12.30 14.11
N ASP A 13 9.25 -13.34 13.29
CA ASP A 13 10.31 -14.15 12.69
C ASP A 13 10.91 -13.51 11.44
N VAL A 14 10.18 -12.59 10.78
CA VAL A 14 10.58 -11.99 9.50
C VAL A 14 11.96 -11.32 9.59
N PRO A 15 12.29 -10.50 10.60
CA PRO A 15 13.61 -9.87 10.66
C PRO A 15 14.77 -10.88 10.78
N ALA A 16 14.57 -11.98 11.52
CA ALA A 16 15.59 -13.03 11.64
C ALA A 16 15.75 -13.79 10.32
N TYR A 17 14.65 -14.05 9.63
CA TYR A 17 14.63 -14.66 8.31
C TYR A 17 15.41 -13.83 7.28
N LEU A 18 15.17 -12.52 7.21
CA LEU A 18 15.89 -11.62 6.30
C LEU A 18 17.39 -11.59 6.58
N ARG A 19 17.79 -11.54 7.86
CA ARG A 19 19.20 -11.61 8.26
C ARG A 19 19.85 -12.91 7.84
N ALA A 20 19.18 -14.04 8.01
CA ALA A 20 19.70 -15.35 7.62
C ALA A 20 19.87 -15.49 6.10
N LEU A 21 19.08 -14.76 5.31
CA LEU A 21 19.23 -14.67 3.85
C LEU A 21 20.25 -13.62 3.39
N GLY A 22 20.80 -12.81 4.30
CA GLY A 22 21.68 -11.69 3.94
C GLY A 22 20.99 -10.57 3.17
N LEU A 23 19.65 -10.46 3.27
CA LEU A 23 18.88 -9.43 2.59
C LEU A 23 18.87 -8.11 3.38
N PRO A 24 19.05 -6.95 2.72
CA PRO A 24 19.10 -5.66 3.41
C PRO A 24 17.71 -5.14 3.87
N GLY A 25 16.63 -5.71 3.34
CA GLY A 25 15.25 -5.33 3.67
C GLY A 25 14.27 -5.78 2.59
N LEU A 26 13.00 -5.41 2.78
CA LEU A 26 11.90 -5.72 1.87
C LEU A 26 11.40 -4.47 1.12
N ALA A 27 10.98 -4.68 -0.11
CA ALA A 27 10.11 -3.77 -0.84
C ALA A 27 8.76 -4.46 -1.01
N ASP A 28 7.69 -3.82 -0.58
CA ASP A 28 6.36 -4.39 -0.70
C ASP A 28 5.66 -3.80 -1.93
N VAL A 29 5.04 -4.67 -2.73
CA VAL A 29 4.36 -4.31 -3.98
C VAL A 29 2.85 -4.16 -3.80
N HIS A 30 2.33 -4.33 -2.58
CA HIS A 30 0.90 -4.31 -2.29
C HIS A 30 0.53 -3.77 -0.89
N VAL A 31 0.97 -2.54 -0.55
CA VAL A 31 0.55 -1.85 0.69
C VAL A 31 -0.41 -0.70 0.41
N HIS A 32 -1.49 -0.65 1.19
CA HIS A 32 -2.47 0.44 1.14
C HIS A 32 -2.27 1.41 2.32
N PHE A 33 -1.85 2.62 2.00
CA PHE A 33 -2.13 3.79 2.82
C PHE A 33 -3.10 4.69 2.06
N LEU A 34 -4.09 5.21 2.77
CA LEU A 34 -5.19 5.96 2.20
C LEU A 34 -5.40 7.25 3.01
N PRO A 35 -5.98 8.30 2.39
CA PRO A 35 -6.56 9.41 3.14
C PRO A 35 -7.45 8.88 4.27
N ASP A 36 -7.31 9.45 5.45
CA ASP A 36 -7.91 8.95 6.70
C ASP A 36 -9.44 8.71 6.60
N ALA A 37 -10.18 9.63 5.97
CA ALA A 37 -11.61 9.45 5.73
C ALA A 37 -11.94 8.26 4.81
N MET A 38 -11.08 7.95 3.83
CA MET A 38 -11.22 6.74 3.01
C MET A 38 -10.84 5.49 3.79
N GLN A 39 -9.74 5.53 4.55
CA GLN A 39 -9.31 4.39 5.38
C GLN A 39 -10.44 3.93 6.31
N ARG A 40 -11.12 4.87 6.98
CA ARG A 40 -12.29 4.55 7.82
C ARG A 40 -13.43 3.89 7.05
N LYS A 41 -13.73 4.36 5.84
CA LYS A 41 -14.79 3.76 5.00
C LYS A 41 -14.42 2.35 4.56
N VAL A 42 -13.15 2.13 4.19
CA VAL A 42 -12.65 0.79 3.87
C VAL A 42 -12.76 -0.12 5.08
N TRP A 43 -12.32 0.34 6.26
CA TRP A 43 -12.46 -0.46 7.48
C TRP A 43 -13.90 -0.78 7.83
N ALA A 44 -14.81 0.20 7.75
CA ALA A 44 -16.24 -0.04 7.97
C ALA A 44 -16.81 -1.08 7.00
N TYR A 45 -16.39 -1.05 5.73
CA TYR A 45 -16.80 -2.05 4.75
C TYR A 45 -16.35 -3.48 5.12
N PHE A 46 -15.13 -3.63 5.65
CA PHE A 46 -14.63 -4.92 6.15
C PHE A 46 -15.20 -5.32 7.52
N ASP A 47 -15.63 -4.37 8.35
CA ASP A 47 -16.35 -4.67 9.60
C ASP A 47 -17.68 -5.39 9.31
N GLU A 48 -18.25 -5.17 8.12
CA GLU A 48 -19.45 -5.84 7.61
C GLU A 48 -19.13 -7.03 6.69
N ALA A 49 -17.92 -7.60 6.77
CA ALA A 49 -17.44 -8.66 5.88
C ALA A 49 -18.34 -9.90 5.85
N GLU A 50 -18.97 -10.31 6.95
CA GLU A 50 -19.91 -11.44 6.93
C GLU A 50 -21.13 -11.15 6.05
N THR A 51 -21.58 -9.89 5.99
CA THR A 51 -22.68 -9.47 5.11
C THR A 51 -22.20 -9.37 3.66
N HIS A 52 -21.02 -8.80 3.42
CA HIS A 52 -20.49 -8.57 2.07
C HIS A 52 -19.91 -9.84 1.41
N TYR A 53 -19.37 -10.76 2.21
CA TYR A 53 -18.57 -11.90 1.74
C TYR A 53 -19.00 -13.26 2.33
N GLY A 54 -19.92 -13.30 3.29
CA GLY A 54 -20.39 -14.55 3.91
C GLY A 54 -19.41 -15.17 4.91
N THR A 55 -18.31 -14.49 5.23
CA THR A 55 -17.27 -14.94 6.18
C THR A 55 -16.63 -13.74 6.86
N PRO A 56 -16.18 -13.84 8.12
CA PRO A 56 -15.46 -12.75 8.77
C PRO A 56 -14.12 -12.49 8.07
N TRP A 57 -13.77 -11.20 7.96
CA TRP A 57 -12.48 -10.74 7.46
C TRP A 57 -11.90 -9.68 8.43
N PRO A 58 -11.36 -10.10 9.59
CA PRO A 58 -10.89 -9.16 10.60
C PRO A 58 -9.67 -8.37 10.12
N ILE A 59 -9.64 -7.08 10.46
CA ILE A 59 -8.49 -6.21 10.20
C ILE A 59 -7.47 -6.39 11.32
N ALA A 60 -6.38 -7.12 11.05
CA ALA A 60 -5.33 -7.40 12.03
C ALA A 60 -4.55 -6.13 12.46
N TYR A 61 -4.22 -5.25 11.51
CA TYR A 61 -3.44 -4.03 11.75
C TYR A 61 -4.32 -2.78 11.75
N ARG A 62 -5.31 -2.73 12.65
CA ARG A 62 -6.24 -1.60 12.78
C ARG A 62 -5.67 -0.47 13.64
N ASP A 63 -4.46 -0.05 13.31
CA ASP A 63 -3.75 1.01 14.01
C ASP A 63 -3.75 2.31 13.22
N ASP A 64 -3.37 3.40 13.87
CA ASP A 64 -3.13 4.66 13.16
C ASP A 64 -2.00 4.52 12.12
N GLU A 65 -1.86 5.55 11.27
CA GLU A 65 -0.86 5.51 10.21
C GLU A 65 0.59 5.37 10.73
N ALA A 66 0.92 6.06 11.82
CA ALA A 66 2.28 6.05 12.36
C ALA A 66 2.63 4.65 12.88
N GLN A 67 1.72 4.03 13.63
CA GLN A 67 1.92 2.68 14.14
C GLN A 67 1.98 1.64 13.02
N ARG A 68 1.12 1.74 11.98
CA ARG A 68 1.22 0.86 10.80
C ARG A 68 2.56 1.00 10.08
N LEU A 69 3.08 2.22 9.92
CA LEU A 69 4.43 2.43 9.37
C LEU A 69 5.51 1.79 10.23
N GLN A 70 5.41 1.89 11.56
CA GLN A 70 6.37 1.24 12.46
C GLN A 70 6.29 -0.28 12.40
N THR A 71 5.09 -0.86 12.29
CA THR A 71 4.92 -2.30 12.07
C THR A 71 5.63 -2.74 10.79
N LEU A 72 5.43 -2.04 9.67
CA LEU A 72 6.10 -2.35 8.41
C LEU A 72 7.63 -2.24 8.51
N ARG A 73 8.15 -1.21 9.16
CA ARG A 73 9.59 -1.06 9.41
C ARG A 73 10.15 -2.17 10.30
N GLY A 74 9.37 -2.59 11.29
CA GLY A 74 9.66 -3.71 12.19
C GLY A 74 9.77 -5.04 11.44
N LEU A 75 8.90 -5.25 10.43
CA LEU A 75 8.97 -6.39 9.50
C LEU A 75 10.15 -6.33 8.52
N GLY A 76 10.88 -5.20 8.47
CA GLY A 76 12.05 -5.02 7.62
C GLY A 76 11.76 -4.35 6.28
N LEU A 77 10.57 -3.76 6.08
CA LEU A 77 10.32 -2.95 4.89
C LEU A 77 11.21 -1.70 4.88
N ARG A 78 11.67 -1.36 3.68
CA ARG A 78 12.52 -0.19 3.35
C ARG A 78 11.97 0.62 2.17
N ALA A 79 10.99 0.07 1.47
CA ALA A 79 10.30 0.71 0.36
C ALA A 79 8.80 0.42 0.51
N ILE A 80 8.05 1.43 0.98
CA ILE A 80 6.65 1.32 1.39
C ILE A 80 5.79 2.15 0.43
N PRO A 81 4.97 1.56 -0.44
CA PRO A 81 4.09 2.34 -1.29
C PRO A 81 2.82 2.76 -0.56
N SER A 82 2.11 3.74 -1.10
CA SER A 82 0.79 4.17 -0.65
C SER A 82 -0.23 3.91 -1.76
N LEU A 83 -0.51 2.63 -2.04
CA LEU A 83 -1.26 2.21 -3.23
C LEU A 83 -2.75 2.55 -3.14
N VAL A 84 -3.08 3.82 -3.32
CA VAL A 84 -4.47 4.29 -3.44
C VAL A 84 -5.14 3.74 -4.71
N TYR A 85 -6.46 3.61 -4.66
CA TYR A 85 -7.25 3.13 -5.80
C TYR A 85 -8.49 4.01 -6.01
N PRO A 86 -8.65 4.63 -7.20
CA PRO A 86 -9.87 5.31 -7.59
C PRO A 86 -10.90 4.27 -8.03
N HIS A 87 -12.13 4.38 -7.53
CA HIS A 87 -13.25 3.52 -7.95
C HIS A 87 -14.25 4.25 -8.86
N LYS A 88 -13.99 5.53 -9.16
CA LYS A 88 -14.80 6.35 -10.06
C LYS A 88 -14.00 7.53 -10.62
N ALA A 89 -14.53 8.14 -11.68
CA ALA A 89 -14.01 9.35 -12.30
C ALA A 89 -13.87 10.51 -11.30
N GLY A 90 -12.88 11.37 -11.54
CA GLY A 90 -12.55 12.53 -10.71
C GLY A 90 -11.79 12.20 -9.42
N MET A 91 -11.42 10.94 -9.19
CA MET A 91 -10.63 10.55 -8.00
C MET A 91 -9.12 10.57 -8.21
N ALA A 92 -8.66 10.25 -9.41
CA ALA A 92 -7.24 9.98 -9.64
C ALA A 92 -6.33 11.19 -9.33
N GLY A 93 -6.77 12.41 -9.68
CA GLY A 93 -5.97 13.62 -9.51
C GLY A 93 -5.61 13.90 -8.05
N TRP A 94 -6.62 14.08 -7.20
CA TRP A 94 -6.39 14.39 -5.78
C TRP A 94 -5.80 13.21 -5.00
N LEU A 95 -6.01 11.97 -5.45
CA LEU A 95 -5.31 10.81 -4.90
C LEU A 95 -3.82 10.82 -5.23
N ASN A 96 -3.44 11.25 -6.43
CA ASN A 96 -2.04 11.42 -6.79
C ASN A 96 -1.38 12.58 -6.02
N ASP A 97 -2.12 13.66 -5.76
CA ASP A 97 -1.65 14.72 -4.87
C ASP A 97 -1.37 14.18 -3.47
N TRP A 98 -2.31 13.41 -2.91
CA TRP A 98 -2.13 12.79 -1.61
C TRP A 98 -0.95 11.81 -1.55
N CYS A 99 -0.72 11.01 -2.60
CA CYS A 99 0.45 10.12 -2.66
C CYS A 99 1.77 10.89 -2.72
N ALA A 100 1.83 12.01 -3.43
CA ALA A 100 3.01 12.86 -3.46
C ALA A 100 3.29 13.46 -2.08
N ASP A 101 2.26 13.93 -1.37
CA ASP A 101 2.38 14.43 0.00
C ASP A 101 2.80 13.32 0.98
N PHE A 102 2.26 12.11 0.83
CA PHE A 102 2.68 10.93 1.59
C PHE A 102 4.17 10.64 1.37
N ALA A 103 4.62 10.61 0.12
CA ALA A 103 6.02 10.37 -0.21
C ALA A 103 6.96 11.47 0.31
N ALA A 104 6.49 12.72 0.37
CA ALA A 104 7.27 13.84 0.90
C ALA A 104 7.48 13.75 2.42
N ARG A 105 6.51 13.20 3.17
CA ARG A 105 6.54 13.15 4.64
C ARG A 105 6.96 11.79 5.23
N VAL A 106 6.96 10.72 4.44
CA VAL A 106 7.35 9.36 4.86
C VAL A 106 8.67 8.99 4.15
N PRO A 107 9.83 9.03 4.84
CA PRO A 107 11.15 8.93 4.18
C PRO A 107 11.41 7.63 3.42
N ASP A 108 10.79 6.53 3.85
CA ASP A 108 10.88 5.20 3.27
C ASP A 108 9.74 4.87 2.29
N ALA A 109 8.94 5.88 1.93
CA ALA A 109 7.87 5.71 0.98
C ALA A 109 8.39 5.62 -0.46
N VAL A 110 7.82 4.69 -1.21
CA VAL A 110 7.89 4.75 -2.68
C VAL A 110 6.81 5.71 -3.14
N HIS A 111 7.19 6.77 -3.86
CA HIS A 111 6.22 7.67 -4.48
C HIS A 111 5.39 6.89 -5.50
N SER A 112 4.22 6.44 -5.07
CA SER A 112 3.25 5.75 -5.91
C SER A 112 2.24 6.71 -6.51
N ALA A 113 1.59 6.31 -7.58
CA ALA A 113 0.49 7.02 -8.20
C ALA A 113 -0.61 6.03 -8.63
N THR A 114 -1.71 6.56 -9.13
CA THR A 114 -2.83 5.80 -9.66
C THR A 114 -3.41 6.51 -10.88
N PHE A 115 -4.31 5.83 -11.59
CA PHE A 115 -5.11 6.41 -12.64
C PHE A 115 -6.47 5.73 -12.71
N TYR A 116 -7.42 6.44 -13.32
CA TYR A 116 -8.75 5.95 -13.65
C TYR A 116 -8.98 6.21 -15.15
N PRO A 117 -9.60 5.30 -15.92
CA PRO A 117 -9.80 5.47 -17.37
C PRO A 117 -10.85 6.56 -17.65
N GLU A 118 -10.43 7.82 -17.63
CA GLU A 118 -11.23 9.00 -17.92
C GLU A 118 -10.53 9.95 -18.91
N PRO A 119 -11.27 10.85 -19.59
CA PRO A 119 -10.65 11.87 -20.44
C PRO A 119 -9.54 12.64 -19.70
N GLY A 120 -8.37 12.80 -20.32
CA GLY A 120 -7.21 13.46 -19.71
C GLY A 120 -6.33 12.56 -18.84
N VAL A 121 -6.63 11.25 -18.73
CA VAL A 121 -5.80 10.31 -17.95
C VAL A 121 -4.33 10.27 -18.37
N GLY A 122 -4.03 10.45 -19.67
CA GLY A 122 -2.67 10.51 -20.18
C GLY A 122 -1.86 11.66 -19.58
N ASP A 123 -2.44 12.86 -19.53
CA ASP A 123 -1.80 14.05 -18.96
C ASP A 123 -1.62 13.92 -17.44
N LEU A 124 -2.60 13.29 -16.77
CA LEU A 124 -2.53 12.98 -15.34
C LEU A 124 -1.40 11.99 -15.03
N VAL A 125 -1.24 10.93 -15.84
CA VAL A 125 -0.14 9.97 -15.69
C VAL A 125 1.20 10.65 -15.96
N ALA A 126 1.31 11.45 -17.02
CA ALA A 126 2.52 12.21 -17.34
C ALA A 126 2.91 13.14 -16.17
N THR A 127 1.94 13.89 -15.63
CA THR A 127 2.15 14.77 -14.47
C THR A 127 2.65 14.00 -13.25
N ALA A 128 2.07 12.84 -12.95
CA ALA A 128 2.51 12.01 -11.82
C ALA A 128 3.95 11.49 -12.02
N LEU A 129 4.31 11.08 -13.24
CA LEU A 129 5.67 10.67 -13.59
C LEU A 129 6.68 11.82 -13.45
N ASP A 130 6.35 13.01 -13.94
CA ASP A 130 7.18 14.22 -13.83
C ASP A 130 7.40 14.64 -12.38
N ARG A 131 6.38 14.46 -11.52
CA ARG A 131 6.48 14.66 -10.06
C ARG A 131 7.26 13.56 -9.33
N GLY A 132 7.73 12.54 -10.04
CA GLY A 132 8.62 11.54 -9.51
C GLY A 132 7.95 10.23 -9.08
N ALA A 133 6.71 9.96 -9.50
CA ALA A 133 6.11 8.65 -9.25
C ALA A 133 6.98 7.53 -9.85
N ARG A 134 7.03 6.38 -9.15
CA ARG A 134 7.84 5.20 -9.51
C ARG A 134 7.04 3.90 -9.54
N LEU A 135 5.81 3.92 -9.06
CA LEU A 135 4.93 2.77 -8.98
C LEU A 135 3.49 3.20 -9.22
N PHE A 136 2.73 2.45 -10.00
CA PHE A 136 1.32 2.72 -10.24
C PHE A 136 0.44 1.60 -9.71
N LYS A 137 -0.57 1.96 -8.90
CA LYS A 137 -1.70 1.08 -8.61
C LYS A 137 -2.79 1.34 -9.64
N MET A 138 -3.22 0.29 -10.33
CA MET A 138 -4.38 0.33 -11.21
C MET A 138 -5.40 -0.73 -10.78
N HIS A 139 -6.68 -0.39 -10.88
CA HIS A 139 -7.78 -1.32 -10.69
C HIS A 139 -8.38 -1.61 -12.07
N VAL A 140 -8.06 -2.76 -12.64
CA VAL A 140 -8.35 -3.07 -14.06
C VAL A 140 -9.81 -3.43 -14.31
N GLN A 141 -10.54 -3.81 -13.25
CA GLN A 141 -11.98 -4.02 -13.29
C GLN A 141 -12.64 -2.93 -12.45
N VAL A 142 -13.17 -1.91 -13.10
CA VAL A 142 -14.11 -0.99 -12.48
C VAL A 142 -15.49 -1.53 -12.85
N GLY A 143 -16.22 -2.03 -11.86
CA GLY A 143 -17.57 -2.59 -12.06
C GLY A 143 -18.56 -1.57 -12.58
#